data_AF-A0A1V9XND2-F1
#
_entry.id   AF-A0A1V9XND2-F1
#
_cell.length_a   1.000
_cell.length_b   1.000
_cell.length_c   1.000
_cell.angle_alpha   90.00
_cell.angle_beta   90.00
_cell.angle_gamma   90.00
#
_symmetry.space_group_name_H-M   'P 1'
#
loop_
_entity.id
_entity.type
_entity.pdbx_description
1 polymer ?
#
loop_
_entity_poly.entity_id
_entity_poly.type
_entity_poly.pdbx_seq_one_letter_code
_entity_poly.pdbx_strand_id
1 'polypeptide(L)'
;MGVTSENGTTQAARTLLLLLLLRGPFVGALLNGVCWRRRKFTPDHRPIGLDMAATGSQTRQLPTTLDDENFAKRLRSSYGAAALGAARRYHEFGIQLAQYLDRVAFLSRCMNVRLIPKNYKLQNEHVQSTAKVTTILMKYSKKLMKVDLDHNRLRKEQVEKNLERLMYKMKKIIKCRDDLKLIHSICHRDHEVELKKLQKVSRAEFRELLAQYRKPVKYTDLAFSDEERPKDTDSSTTDSE
;
A
#
# COMPACT_ATOMS: atom_id res chain seq x y z
N MET A 1 31.15 36.74 34.37
CA MET A 1 30.55 37.34 33.16
C MET A 1 30.55 36.27 32.10
N GLY A 2 29.35 35.81 31.71
CA GLY A 2 29.15 34.65 30.84
C GLY A 2 29.06 35.01 29.36
N VAL A 3 29.55 34.11 28.52
CA VAL A 3 29.36 34.15 27.06
C VAL A 3 28.54 32.92 26.68
N THR A 4 27.37 33.16 26.11
CA THR A 4 26.41 32.14 25.65
C THR A 4 26.81 31.60 24.28
N SER A 5 26.67 30.28 24.14
CA SER A 5 26.86 29.49 22.92
C SER A 5 25.48 29.09 22.39
N GLU A 6 25.05 29.67 21.27
CA GLU A 6 23.88 29.22 20.50
C GLU A 6 24.20 29.32 19.01
N ASN A 7 24.60 28.21 18.37
CA ASN A 7 24.69 28.13 16.88
C ASN A 7 24.76 26.67 16.35
N GLY A 8 24.08 25.71 17.00
CA GLY A 8 24.18 24.28 16.64
C GLY A 8 23.01 23.68 15.85
N THR A 9 21.81 24.24 15.94
CA THR A 9 20.57 23.51 15.56
C THR A 9 20.00 23.85 14.19
N THR A 10 20.41 24.96 13.58
CA THR A 10 19.87 25.45 12.29
C THR A 10 20.53 24.81 11.06
N GLN A 11 21.69 24.15 11.21
CA GLN A 11 22.40 23.53 10.10
C GLN A 11 21.86 22.13 9.77
N ALA A 12 21.43 21.35 10.76
CA ALA A 12 20.89 20.00 10.56
C ALA A 12 19.52 20.00 9.85
N ALA A 13 18.68 21.02 10.11
CA ALA A 13 17.36 21.14 9.47
C ALA A 13 17.44 21.53 7.98
N ARG A 14 18.49 22.25 7.57
CA ARG A 14 18.71 22.64 6.17
C ARG A 14 19.16 21.47 5.29
N THR A 15 19.91 20.52 5.85
CA THR A 15 20.40 19.35 5.11
C THR A 15 19.29 18.32 4.80
N LEU A 16 18.31 18.17 5.70
CA LEU A 16 17.15 17.29 5.48
C LEU A 16 16.16 17.84 4.44
N LEU A 17 16.05 19.17 4.31
CA LEU A 17 15.19 19.81 3.32
C LEU A 17 15.77 19.73 1.89
N LEU A 18 17.11 19.75 1.75
CA LEU A 18 17.82 19.61 0.48
C LEU A 18 17.78 18.18 -0.08
N LEU A 19 17.72 17.15 0.77
CA LEU A 19 17.57 15.75 0.34
C LEU A 19 16.17 15.42 -0.20
N LEU A 20 15.14 16.20 0.16
CA LEU A 20 13.77 16.02 -0.34
C LEU A 20 13.50 16.74 -1.67
N LEU A 21 14.35 17.69 -2.09
CA LEU A 21 14.16 18.49 -3.29
C LEU A 21 14.99 18.03 -4.51
N LEU A 22 15.90 17.06 -4.35
CA LEU A 22 16.78 16.57 -5.42
C LEU A 22 16.24 15.35 -6.20
N ARG A 23 14.96 14.99 -6.07
CA ARG A 23 14.31 14.04 -7.00
C ARG A 23 13.31 14.78 -7.88
N GLY A 24 13.87 15.40 -8.91
CA GLY A 24 13.16 16.11 -9.96
C GLY A 24 12.18 15.25 -10.79
N PRO A 25 11.49 15.89 -11.73
CA PRO A 25 10.20 15.47 -12.25
C PRO A 25 10.32 14.62 -13.53
N PHE A 26 9.45 13.63 -13.72
CA PHE A 26 9.14 13.14 -15.07
C PHE A 26 7.70 12.60 -15.16
N VAL A 27 6.84 13.50 -15.66
CA VAL A 27 5.83 13.35 -16.71
C VAL A 27 5.35 11.93 -17.04
N GLY A 28 4.09 11.67 -16.69
CA GLY A 28 3.02 11.22 -17.59
C GLY A 28 3.27 10.08 -18.58
N ALA A 29 2.64 8.93 -18.33
CA ALA A 29 1.95 8.13 -19.35
C ALA A 29 1.01 7.10 -18.70
N LEU A 30 -0.29 7.36 -18.86
CA LEU A 30 -1.33 6.43 -19.32
C LEU A 30 -1.29 4.96 -18.89
N LEU A 31 -2.34 4.61 -18.12
CA LEU A 31 -3.20 3.44 -18.31
C LEU A 31 -2.51 2.15 -18.80
N ASN A 32 -2.09 1.33 -17.85
CA ASN A 32 -2.33 -0.11 -17.88
C ASN A 32 -2.23 -0.62 -16.45
N GLY A 33 -3.30 -0.42 -15.70
CA GLY A 33 -3.46 -1.04 -14.40
C GLY A 33 -3.38 -2.55 -14.58
N VAL A 34 -2.36 -3.18 -14.00
CA VAL A 34 -2.40 -4.61 -13.72
C VAL A 34 -3.49 -4.83 -12.69
N CYS A 35 -4.69 -4.97 -13.23
CA CYS A 35 -5.83 -5.52 -12.56
C CYS A 35 -5.42 -6.92 -12.06
N TRP A 36 -5.09 -7.01 -10.78
CA TRP A 36 -5.42 -8.17 -9.95
C TRP A 36 -6.96 -8.32 -9.79
N ARG A 37 -7.75 -7.70 -10.67
CA ARG A 37 -9.19 -7.85 -10.81
C ARG A 37 -9.43 -9.22 -11.43
N ARG A 38 -9.58 -10.22 -10.55
CA ARG A 38 -10.46 -11.37 -10.70
C ARG A 38 -10.54 -11.92 -12.14
N ARG A 39 -9.42 -12.31 -12.76
CA ARG A 39 -9.51 -13.28 -13.86
C ARG A 39 -9.97 -14.58 -13.23
N LYS A 40 -11.25 -14.89 -13.41
CA LYS A 40 -11.81 -16.22 -13.13
C LYS A 40 -11.00 -17.21 -13.97
N PHE A 41 -10.04 -17.87 -13.35
CA PHE A 41 -9.38 -19.03 -13.92
C PHE A 41 -10.37 -20.18 -13.72
N THR A 42 -11.20 -20.44 -14.73
CA THR A 42 -12.07 -21.61 -14.74
C THR A 42 -11.19 -22.85 -14.88
N PRO A 43 -11.29 -23.84 -13.98
CA PRO A 43 -10.66 -25.13 -14.20
C PRO A 43 -11.47 -25.88 -15.26
N ASP A 44 -10.91 -26.08 -16.45
CA ASP A 44 -11.45 -27.00 -17.44
C ASP A 44 -11.29 -28.43 -16.91
N HIS A 45 -12.36 -28.98 -16.34
CA HIS A 45 -12.50 -30.42 -16.11
C HIS A 45 -12.93 -31.08 -17.41
N ARG A 46 -11.98 -31.67 -18.16
CA ARG A 46 -12.28 -32.74 -19.10
C ARG A 46 -11.86 -34.08 -18.49
N PRO A 47 -12.76 -35.08 -18.39
CA PRO A 47 -12.36 -36.42 -18.00
C PRO A 47 -11.71 -37.11 -19.20
N ILE A 48 -10.46 -37.52 -19.06
CA ILE A 48 -9.83 -38.48 -19.96
C ILE A 48 -10.00 -39.83 -19.28
N GLY A 49 -10.91 -40.65 -19.81
CA GLY A 49 -10.95 -42.07 -19.51
C GLY A 49 -9.78 -42.75 -20.19
N LEU A 50 -8.98 -43.51 -19.43
CA LEU A 50 -8.13 -44.60 -19.91
C LEU A 50 -7.72 -45.47 -18.72
N ASP A 51 -7.62 -46.75 -19.01
CA ASP A 51 -7.76 -47.89 -18.12
C ASP A 51 -6.64 -48.11 -17.09
N MET A 52 -6.98 -49.02 -16.18
CA MET A 52 -6.27 -49.49 -14.99
C MET A 52 -4.77 -49.78 -15.18
N ALA A 53 -3.97 -49.20 -14.29
CA ALA A 53 -2.83 -49.89 -13.68
C ALA A 53 -2.74 -49.46 -12.21
N ALA A 54 -2.96 -50.42 -11.31
CA ALA A 54 -2.91 -50.22 -9.87
C ALA A 54 -1.47 -49.96 -9.42
N THR A 55 -1.16 -48.71 -9.08
CA THR A 55 -0.02 -48.35 -8.24
C THR A 55 -0.51 -47.31 -7.24
N GLY A 56 -0.31 -47.58 -5.95
CA GLY A 56 -0.92 -46.87 -4.83
C GLY A 56 -0.97 -45.35 -5.00
N SER A 57 -2.18 -44.81 -5.14
CA SER A 57 -2.45 -43.39 -5.14
C SER A 57 -2.23 -42.83 -3.74
N GLN A 58 -1.00 -42.42 -3.42
CA GLN A 58 -0.83 -41.36 -2.43
C GLN A 58 -1.60 -40.16 -2.96
N THR A 59 -2.70 -39.79 -2.28
CA THR A 59 -3.41 -38.54 -2.50
C THR A 59 -2.39 -37.43 -2.25
N ARG A 60 -1.68 -36.98 -3.29
CA ARG A 60 -0.70 -35.90 -3.18
C ARG A 60 -1.47 -34.64 -2.78
N GLN A 61 -1.46 -34.33 -1.49
CA GLN A 61 -2.05 -33.10 -0.98
C GLN A 61 -1.38 -31.94 -1.70
N LEU A 62 -2.19 -31.05 -2.27
CA LEU A 62 -1.65 -29.85 -2.90
C LEU A 62 -0.99 -29.00 -1.80
N PRO A 63 0.24 -28.52 -2.01
CA PRO A 63 0.94 -27.73 -1.02
C PRO A 63 0.14 -26.46 -0.74
N THR A 64 -0.06 -26.20 0.54
CA THR A 64 -0.79 -25.02 0.99
C THR A 64 0.14 -23.83 1.15
N THR A 65 1.43 -24.00 1.40
CA THR A 65 2.37 -22.89 1.60
C THR A 65 3.61 -23.03 0.71
N LEU A 66 4.33 -21.93 0.49
CA LEU A 66 5.62 -21.97 -0.21
C LEU A 66 6.74 -22.61 0.63
N ASP A 67 6.54 -22.68 1.95
CA ASP A 67 7.47 -23.25 2.91
C ASP A 67 7.20 -24.73 3.21
N ASP A 68 6.21 -25.34 2.55
CA ASP A 68 6.04 -26.79 2.53
C ASP A 68 7.35 -27.42 2.05
N GLU A 69 7.99 -28.22 2.92
CA GLU A 69 9.30 -28.80 2.65
C GLU A 69 9.32 -29.64 1.36
N ASN A 70 8.25 -30.38 1.09
CA ASN A 70 8.17 -31.25 -0.07
C ASN A 70 8.06 -30.43 -1.35
N PHE A 71 7.29 -29.33 -1.30
CA PHE A 71 7.19 -28.40 -2.42
C PHE A 71 8.48 -27.63 -2.66
N ALA A 72 9.10 -27.11 -1.60
CA ALA A 72 10.36 -26.39 -1.67
C ALA A 72 11.50 -27.28 -2.18
N LYS A 73 11.59 -28.53 -1.70
CA LYS A 73 12.55 -29.54 -2.20
C LYS A 73 12.30 -29.82 -3.69
N ARG A 74 11.04 -30.01 -4.11
CA ARG A 74 10.68 -30.23 -5.52
C ARG A 74 11.04 -29.06 -6.43
N LEU A 75 10.74 -27.83 -6.01
CA LEU A 75 11.10 -26.62 -6.77
C LEU A 75 12.62 -26.47 -6.89
N ARG A 76 13.35 -26.73 -5.79
CA ARG A 76 14.80 -26.65 -5.77
C ARG A 76 15.46 -27.72 -6.64
N SER A 77 14.96 -28.95 -6.62
CA SER A 77 15.50 -30.04 -7.46
C SER A 77 15.18 -29.84 -8.94
N SER A 78 13.99 -29.34 -9.27
CA SER A 78 13.53 -29.22 -10.67
C SER A 78 14.06 -27.98 -11.38
N TYR A 79 14.17 -26.85 -10.67
CA TYR A 79 14.49 -25.54 -11.28
C TYR A 79 15.64 -24.81 -10.58
N GLY A 80 16.25 -25.41 -9.55
CA GLY A 80 17.34 -24.83 -8.79
C GLY A 80 16.91 -23.83 -7.71
N ALA A 81 17.90 -23.37 -6.93
CA ALA A 81 17.68 -22.43 -5.82
C ALA A 81 17.14 -21.05 -6.29
N ALA A 82 17.46 -20.64 -7.51
CA ALA A 82 17.01 -19.37 -8.07
C ALA A 82 15.48 -19.30 -8.22
N ALA A 83 14.84 -20.41 -8.58
CA ALA A 83 13.38 -20.49 -8.72
C ALA A 83 12.68 -20.30 -7.38
N LEU A 84 13.13 -21.03 -6.35
CA LEU A 84 12.59 -20.91 -4.99
C LEU A 84 12.79 -19.50 -4.43
N GLY A 85 13.98 -18.91 -4.63
CA GLY A 85 14.25 -17.54 -4.21
C GLY A 85 13.44 -16.48 -4.97
N ALA A 86 13.06 -16.73 -6.23
CA ALA A 86 12.15 -15.86 -6.97
C ALA A 86 10.70 -15.99 -6.45
N ALA A 87 10.25 -17.21 -6.16
CA ALA A 87 8.92 -17.47 -5.61
C ALA A 87 8.72 -16.84 -4.23
N ARG A 88 9.71 -16.97 -3.34
CA ARG A 88 9.69 -16.33 -2.01
C ARG A 88 9.63 -14.81 -2.09
N ARG A 89 10.48 -14.19 -2.92
CA ARG A 89 10.43 -12.74 -3.14
C ARG A 89 9.10 -12.29 -3.74
N TYR A 90 8.54 -13.07 -4.66
CA TYR A 90 7.22 -12.79 -5.24
C TYR A 90 6.13 -12.80 -4.17
N HIS A 91 6.18 -13.76 -3.23
CA HIS A 91 5.30 -13.81 -2.06
C HIS A 91 5.48 -12.60 -1.14
N GLU A 92 6.71 -12.30 -0.74
CA GLU A 92 7.04 -11.15 0.12
C GLU A 92 6.52 -9.83 -0.47
N PHE A 93 6.75 -9.58 -1.76
CA PHE A 93 6.22 -8.38 -2.43
C PHE A 93 4.69 -8.40 -2.51
N GLY A 94 4.06 -9.58 -2.62
CA GLY A 94 2.61 -9.72 -2.56
C GLY A 94 2.06 -9.27 -1.21
N ILE A 95 2.72 -9.66 -0.11
CA ILE A 95 2.36 -9.22 1.24
C ILE A 95 2.58 -7.72 1.43
N GLN A 96 3.72 -7.18 0.98
CA GLN A 96 3.99 -5.74 1.02
C GLN A 96 2.93 -4.94 0.24
N LEU A 97 2.49 -5.44 -0.92
CA LEU A 97 1.43 -4.80 -1.70
C LEU A 97 0.13 -4.70 -0.90
N ALA A 98 -0.23 -5.73 -0.13
CA ALA A 98 -1.43 -5.68 0.73
C ALA A 98 -1.32 -4.55 1.77
N GLN A 99 -0.14 -4.36 2.37
CA GLN A 99 0.12 -3.29 3.34
C GLN A 99 -0.04 -1.90 2.72
N TYR A 100 0.56 -1.67 1.55
CA TYR A 100 0.42 -0.39 0.86
C TYR A 100 -1.01 -0.12 0.37
N LEU A 101 -1.72 -1.15 -0.13
CA LEU A 101 -3.12 -1.03 -0.52
C LEU A 101 -4.02 -0.62 0.63
N ASP A 102 -3.89 -1.27 1.79
CA ASP A 102 -4.68 -0.91 2.97
C ASP A 102 -4.29 0.49 3.49
N ARG A 103 -3.00 0.82 3.56
CA ARG A 103 -2.54 2.13 4.04
C ARG A 103 -3.06 3.27 3.16
N VAL A 104 -2.94 3.15 1.83
CA VAL A 104 -3.47 4.13 0.88
C VAL A 104 -4.99 4.27 1.04
N ALA A 105 -5.72 3.15 1.16
CA ALA A 105 -7.17 3.18 1.33
C ALA A 105 -7.58 3.84 2.65
N PHE A 106 -6.90 3.52 3.75
CA PHE A 106 -7.15 4.10 5.06
C PHE A 106 -6.90 5.61 5.08
N LEU A 107 -5.72 6.05 4.66
CA LEU A 107 -5.37 7.48 4.64
C LEU A 107 -6.26 8.28 3.68
N SER A 108 -6.62 7.70 2.53
CA SER A 108 -7.57 8.34 1.60
C SER A 108 -8.95 8.51 2.24
N ARG A 109 -9.45 7.49 2.97
CA ARG A 109 -10.71 7.62 3.72
C ARG A 109 -10.62 8.75 4.76
N CYS A 110 -9.57 8.77 5.57
CA CYS A 110 -9.33 9.81 6.56
C CYS A 110 -9.31 11.21 5.96
N MET A 111 -8.57 11.41 4.85
CA MET A 111 -8.54 12.68 4.12
C MET A 111 -9.93 13.12 3.64
N ASN A 112 -10.71 12.21 3.05
CA ASN A 112 -12.03 12.51 2.50
C ASN A 112 -13.03 12.97 3.56
N VAL A 113 -12.98 12.37 4.76
CA VAL A 113 -13.85 12.75 5.89
C VAL A 113 -13.19 13.73 6.85
N ARG A 114 -12.06 14.33 6.45
CA ARG A 114 -11.37 15.38 7.23
C ARG A 114 -10.97 14.91 8.65
N LEU A 115 -10.60 13.64 8.79
CA LEU A 115 -10.14 13.03 10.03
C LEU A 115 -8.63 12.87 10.02
N ILE A 116 -7.99 13.15 11.16
CA ILE A 116 -6.55 12.96 11.35
C ILE A 116 -6.35 11.81 12.33
N PRO A 117 -5.74 10.67 11.92
CA PRO A 117 -5.42 9.59 12.82
C PRO A 117 -4.45 10.04 13.92
N LYS A 118 -4.51 9.41 15.09
CA LYS A 118 -3.70 9.78 16.27
C LYS A 118 -2.21 9.87 15.95
N ASN A 119 -1.70 8.92 15.17
CA ASN A 119 -0.28 8.85 14.80
C ASN A 119 0.21 10.03 13.94
N TYR A 120 -0.69 10.79 13.32
CA TYR A 120 -0.35 11.98 12.54
C TYR A 120 -0.67 13.29 13.28
N LYS A 121 -1.30 13.22 14.45
CA LYS A 121 -1.60 14.40 15.25
C LYS A 121 -0.32 14.91 15.89
N LEU A 122 0.16 16.05 15.41
CA LEU A 122 1.26 16.77 16.04
C LEU A 122 0.74 17.38 17.35
N GLN A 123 1.39 17.02 18.45
CA GLN A 123 1.11 17.56 19.78
C GLN A 123 2.44 18.00 20.39
N ASN A 124 2.41 19.10 21.13
CA ASN A 124 3.55 19.58 21.90
C ASN A 124 3.06 19.90 23.30
N GLU A 125 3.54 19.15 24.29
CA GLU A 125 3.11 19.25 25.68
C GLU A 125 3.57 20.55 26.35
N HIS A 126 4.60 21.20 25.80
CA HIS A 126 5.22 22.40 26.39
C HIS A 126 4.67 23.71 25.84
N VAL A 127 3.84 23.69 24.80
CA VAL A 127 3.27 24.90 24.19
C VAL A 127 1.87 25.11 24.73
N GLN A 128 1.58 26.32 25.23
CA GLN A 128 0.23 26.69 25.64
C GLN A 128 -0.75 26.45 24.49
N SER A 129 -1.78 25.64 24.75
CA SER A 129 -2.81 25.27 23.77
C SER A 129 -3.73 26.46 23.49
N THR A 130 -3.24 27.39 22.67
CA THR A 130 -4.06 28.46 22.10
C THR A 130 -4.71 27.98 20.81
N ALA A 131 -5.91 28.45 20.51
CA ALA A 131 -6.64 28.04 19.30
C ALA A 131 -5.84 28.23 18.00
N LYS A 132 -4.99 29.28 17.94
CA LYS A 132 -4.08 29.52 16.80
C LYS A 132 -3.02 28.42 16.67
N VAL A 133 -2.37 28.04 17.77
CA VAL A 133 -1.38 26.95 17.77
C VAL A 133 -2.03 25.63 17.38
N THR A 134 -3.21 25.31 17.94
CA THR A 134 -3.94 24.09 17.59
C THR A 134 -4.28 24.04 16.08
N THR A 135 -4.71 25.16 15.51
CA THR A 135 -5.03 25.25 14.07
C THR A 135 -3.79 25.01 13.20
N ILE A 136 -2.66 25.62 13.57
CA ILE A 136 -1.38 25.42 12.88
C ILE A 136 -0.94 23.94 12.97
N LEU A 137 -1.00 23.34 14.16
CA LEU A 137 -0.65 21.94 14.38
C LEU A 137 -1.53 21.00 13.55
N MET A 138 -2.83 21.26 13.48
CA MET A 138 -3.75 20.47 12.64
C MET A 138 -3.44 20.62 11.15
N LYS A 139 -3.12 21.85 10.68
CA LYS A 139 -2.72 22.09 9.29
C LYS A 139 -1.46 21.30 8.90
N TYR A 140 -0.45 21.30 9.77
CA TYR A 140 0.77 20.50 9.54
C TYR A 140 0.53 19.00 9.67
N SER A 141 -0.34 18.57 10.59
CA SER A 141 -0.76 17.17 10.73
C SER A 141 -1.44 16.66 9.45
N LYS A 142 -2.34 17.45 8.85
CA LYS A 142 -2.95 17.16 7.55
C LYS A 142 -1.89 17.10 6.44
N LYS A 143 -0.94 18.04 6.41
CA LYS A 143 0.14 18.05 5.41
C LYS A 143 1.01 16.81 5.52
N LEU A 144 1.38 16.39 6.73
CA LEU A 144 2.14 15.16 6.98
C LEU A 144 1.38 13.94 6.47
N MET A 145 0.08 13.84 6.78
CA MET A 145 -0.78 12.75 6.30
C MET A 145 -0.88 12.71 4.77
N LYS A 146 -0.97 13.87 4.11
CA LYS A 146 -0.99 13.95 2.63
C LYS A 146 0.32 13.46 2.01
N VAL A 147 1.46 13.91 2.53
CA VAL A 147 2.77 13.48 2.06
C VAL A 147 2.94 11.97 2.19
N ASP A 148 2.53 11.41 3.33
CA ASP A 148 2.62 9.96 3.54
C ASP A 148 1.67 9.19 2.61
N LEU A 149 0.45 9.69 2.37
CA LEU A 149 -0.46 9.11 1.37
C LEU A 149 0.18 9.06 -0.02
N ASP A 150 0.78 10.15 -0.47
CA ASP A 150 1.43 10.22 -1.78
C ASP A 150 2.66 9.30 -1.85
N HIS A 151 3.44 9.21 -0.77
CA HIS A 151 4.55 8.26 -0.68
C HIS A 151 4.07 6.80 -0.80
N ASN A 152 3.00 6.43 -0.09
CA ASN A 152 2.44 5.08 -0.13
C ASN A 152 1.86 4.75 -1.51
N ARG A 153 1.30 5.72 -2.24
CA ARG A 153 0.85 5.54 -3.64
C ARG A 153 2.03 5.20 -4.56
N LEU A 154 3.13 5.94 -4.47
CA LEU A 154 4.33 5.67 -5.26
C LEU A 154 4.93 4.29 -4.93
N ARG A 155 5.01 3.94 -3.64
CA ARG A 155 5.51 2.63 -3.20
C ARG A 155 4.64 1.48 -3.69
N LYS A 156 3.31 1.63 -3.62
CA LYS A 156 2.36 0.67 -4.17
C LYS A 156 2.66 0.38 -5.65
N GLU A 157 2.75 1.42 -6.48
CA GLU A 157 3.05 1.28 -7.91
C GLU A 157 4.41 0.63 -8.16
N GLN A 158 5.42 0.97 -7.35
CA GLN A 158 6.74 0.36 -7.44
C GLN A 158 6.70 -1.14 -7.15
N VAL A 159 5.94 -1.55 -6.13
CA VAL A 159 5.78 -2.97 -5.77
C VAL A 159 4.99 -3.72 -6.84
N GLU A 160 3.94 -3.13 -7.42
CA GLU A 160 3.20 -3.73 -8.54
C GLU A 160 4.12 -4.02 -9.74
N LYS A 161 4.94 -3.02 -10.14
CA LYS A 161 5.94 -3.20 -11.21
C LYS A 161 6.98 -4.27 -10.87
N ASN A 162 7.40 -4.35 -9.61
CA ASN A 162 8.36 -5.38 -9.16
C ASN A 162 7.75 -6.78 -9.21
N LEU A 163 6.48 -6.94 -8.83
CA LEU A 163 5.75 -8.20 -8.94
C LEU A 163 5.62 -8.67 -10.38
N GLU A 164 5.30 -7.77 -11.32
CA GLU A 164 5.25 -8.09 -12.74
C GLU A 164 6.60 -8.58 -13.28
N ARG A 165 7.67 -7.85 -12.95
CA ARG A 165 9.04 -8.22 -13.34
C ARG A 165 9.45 -9.57 -12.76
N LEU A 166 9.09 -9.85 -11.51
CA LEU A 166 9.35 -11.14 -10.87
C LEU A 166 8.54 -12.26 -11.51
N MET A 167 7.26 -12.04 -11.80
CA MET A 167 6.43 -13.01 -12.52
C MET A 167 7.02 -13.35 -13.90
N TYR A 168 7.51 -12.35 -14.62
CA TYR A 168 8.20 -12.56 -15.90
C TYR A 168 9.50 -13.37 -15.72
N LYS A 169 10.31 -13.07 -14.70
CA LYS A 169 11.50 -13.86 -14.37
C LYS A 169 11.16 -15.30 -13.98
N MET A 170 10.11 -15.51 -13.17
CA MET A 170 9.66 -16.85 -12.79
C MET A 170 9.20 -17.66 -14.00
N LYS A 171 8.48 -17.05 -14.97
CA LYS A 171 8.10 -17.70 -16.23
C LYS A 171 9.31 -18.19 -17.06
N LYS A 172 10.46 -17.52 -16.97
CA LYS A 172 11.69 -17.93 -17.66
C LYS A 172 12.40 -19.09 -16.96
N ILE A 173 12.34 -19.14 -15.64
CA ILE A 173 13.04 -20.14 -14.83
C ILE A 173 12.19 -21.40 -14.68
N ILE A 174 10.90 -21.24 -14.38
CA ILE A 174 9.95 -22.31 -14.10
C ILE A 174 9.23 -22.65 -15.40
N LYS A 175 9.67 -23.75 -16.03
CA LYS A 175 9.11 -24.22 -17.30
C LYS A 175 7.74 -24.88 -17.15
N CYS A 176 7.46 -25.53 -16.00
CA CYS A 176 6.16 -26.14 -15.76
C CYS A 176 5.10 -25.07 -15.45
N ARG A 177 4.06 -25.05 -16.27
CA ARG A 177 2.93 -24.12 -16.10
C ARG A 177 2.17 -24.35 -14.80
N ASP A 178 2.07 -25.61 -14.35
CA ASP A 178 1.26 -25.95 -13.18
C ASP A 178 1.95 -25.57 -11.88
N ASP A 179 3.27 -25.75 -11.76
CA ASP A 179 4.04 -25.24 -10.62
C ASP A 179 3.95 -23.70 -10.54
N LEU A 180 4.03 -23.01 -11.69
CA LEU A 180 3.89 -21.55 -11.73
C LEU A 180 2.49 -21.07 -11.29
N LYS A 181 1.43 -21.74 -11.77
CA LYS A 181 0.05 -21.46 -11.32
C LYS A 181 -0.12 -21.70 -9.84
N LEU A 182 0.48 -22.79 -9.33
CA LEU A 182 0.41 -23.16 -7.93
C LEU A 182 1.09 -22.10 -7.04
N ILE A 183 2.31 -21.68 -7.38
CA ILE A 183 3.01 -20.57 -6.70
C ILE A 183 2.14 -19.32 -6.70
N HIS A 184 1.60 -18.94 -7.86
CA HIS A 184 0.76 -17.75 -7.98
C HIS A 184 -0.51 -17.85 -7.12
N SER A 185 -1.16 -19.02 -7.08
CA SER A 185 -2.36 -19.25 -6.28
C SER A 185 -2.10 -19.16 -4.78
N ILE A 186 -1.00 -19.74 -4.29
CA ILE A 186 -0.59 -19.65 -2.88
C ILE A 186 -0.35 -18.19 -2.51
N CYS A 187 0.46 -17.48 -3.30
CA CYS A 187 0.76 -16.07 -3.05
C CYS A 187 -0.49 -15.18 -3.09
N HIS A 188 -1.38 -15.42 -4.04
CA HIS A 188 -2.61 -14.65 -4.17
C HIS A 188 -3.54 -14.85 -2.96
N ARG A 189 -3.71 -16.10 -2.53
CA ARG A 189 -4.54 -16.42 -1.36
C ARG A 189 -3.97 -15.77 -0.10
N ASP A 190 -2.66 -15.87 0.12
CA ASP A 190 -2.01 -15.30 1.29
C ASP A 190 -2.08 -13.77 1.28
N HIS A 191 -1.91 -13.14 0.11
CA HIS A 191 -2.14 -11.70 -0.09
C HIS A 191 -3.57 -11.30 0.29
N GLU A 192 -4.59 -12.03 -0.16
CA GLU A 192 -5.98 -11.72 0.18
C GLU A 192 -6.27 -11.88 1.68
N VAL A 193 -5.70 -12.91 2.31
CA VAL A 193 -5.83 -13.16 3.76
C VAL A 193 -5.22 -12.00 4.54
N GLU A 194 -4.00 -11.59 4.20
CA GLU A 194 -3.32 -10.49 4.88
C GLU A 194 -4.05 -9.16 4.64
N LEU A 195 -4.49 -8.90 3.40
CA LEU A 195 -5.26 -7.69 3.08
C LEU A 195 -6.56 -7.61 3.91
N LYS A 196 -7.31 -8.72 4.04
CA LYS A 196 -8.53 -8.76 4.86
C LYS A 196 -8.23 -8.52 6.34
N LYS A 197 -7.14 -9.10 6.85
CA LYS A 197 -6.68 -8.90 8.23
C LYS A 197 -6.37 -7.42 8.49
N LEU A 198 -5.59 -6.79 7.62
CA LEU A 198 -5.24 -5.36 7.71
C LEU A 198 -6.47 -4.47 7.61
N GLN A 199 -7.36 -4.73 6.65
CA GLN A 199 -8.61 -3.99 6.49
C GLN A 199 -9.51 -4.08 7.72
N LYS A 200 -9.54 -5.22 8.42
CA LYS A 200 -10.30 -5.36 9.66
C LYS A 200 -9.78 -4.41 10.74
N VAL A 201 -8.46 -4.33 10.89
CA VAL A 201 -7.79 -3.42 11.85
C VAL A 201 -8.02 -1.96 11.45
N SER A 202 -7.74 -1.59 10.20
CA SER A 202 -7.86 -0.22 9.73
C SER A 202 -9.31 0.30 9.76
N ARG A 203 -10.31 -0.57 9.52
CA ARG A 203 -11.74 -0.23 9.68
C ARG A 203 -12.15 -0.09 11.15
N ALA A 204 -11.53 -0.83 12.07
CA ALA A 204 -11.78 -0.65 13.50
C ALA A 204 -11.22 0.71 13.97
N GLU A 205 -9.97 1.01 13.61
CA GLU A 205 -9.31 2.29 13.88
C GLU A 205 -10.12 3.47 13.31
N PHE A 206 -10.57 3.36 12.05
CA PHE A 206 -11.38 4.40 11.43
C PHE A 206 -12.71 4.66 12.15
N ARG A 207 -13.38 3.59 12.64
CA ARG A 207 -14.61 3.72 13.43
C ARG A 207 -14.34 4.38 14.78
N GLU A 208 -13.22 4.06 15.42
CA GLU A 208 -12.80 4.70 16.67
C GLU A 208 -12.55 6.20 16.47
N LEU A 209 -11.87 6.58 15.38
CA LEU A 209 -11.63 7.99 15.02
C LEU A 209 -12.95 8.73 14.78
N LEU A 210 -13.90 8.14 14.05
CA LEU A 210 -15.22 8.72 13.85
C LEU A 210 -15.96 8.96 15.17
N ALA A 211 -15.89 8.02 16.11
CA ALA A 211 -16.52 8.16 17.41
C ALA A 211 -15.88 9.27 18.26
N GLN A 212 -14.56 9.47 18.15
CA GLN A 212 -13.85 10.54 18.85
C GLN A 212 -14.21 11.93 18.31
N TYR A 213 -14.31 12.07 16.99
CA TYR A 213 -14.62 13.35 16.34
C TYR A 213 -16.11 13.71 16.36
N ARG A 214 -17.02 12.74 16.51
CA ARG A 214 -18.46 12.99 16.68
C ARG A 214 -18.82 13.54 18.06
N LYS A 215 -17.95 13.35 19.06
CA LYS A 215 -18.07 14.11 20.31
C LYS A 215 -17.68 15.55 19.98
N PRO A 216 -18.48 16.57 20.35
CA PRO A 216 -18.23 17.94 19.93
C PRO A 216 -16.88 18.42 20.50
N VAL A 217 -15.84 18.34 19.69
CA VAL A 217 -14.55 18.96 19.95
C VAL A 217 -14.55 20.24 19.14
N LYS A 218 -14.65 21.39 19.81
CA LYS A 218 -14.71 22.77 19.26
C LYS A 218 -13.62 23.15 18.22
N TYR A 219 -12.73 22.23 17.84
CA TYR A 219 -11.48 22.49 17.12
C TYR A 219 -11.37 21.79 15.76
N THR A 220 -12.30 20.90 15.39
CA THR A 220 -12.19 20.10 14.15
C THR A 220 -12.57 20.88 12.90
N ASP A 221 -13.46 21.86 13.03
CA ASP A 221 -13.95 22.64 11.89
C ASP A 221 -12.93 23.69 11.40
N LEU A 222 -12.03 24.14 12.28
CA LEU A 222 -11.01 25.16 11.97
C LEU A 222 -9.87 24.65 11.09
N ALA A 223 -9.62 23.35 11.03
CA ALA A 223 -8.52 22.78 10.24
C ALA A 223 -8.83 22.67 8.74
N PHE A 224 -10.10 22.88 8.35
CA PHE A 224 -10.60 22.65 7.00
C PHE A 224 -11.45 23.81 6.45
N SER A 225 -11.50 24.92 7.17
CA SER A 225 -12.23 26.14 6.79
C SER A 225 -11.50 26.97 5.72
N ASP A 226 -10.18 26.82 5.56
CA ASP A 226 -9.37 27.62 4.63
C ASP A 226 -9.24 27.00 3.22
N GLU A 227 -9.86 25.84 2.97
CA GLU A 227 -9.93 25.27 1.61
C GLU A 227 -11.14 25.89 0.91
N GLU A 228 -10.90 27.02 0.23
CA GLU A 228 -11.83 27.59 -0.75
C GLU A 228 -12.33 26.46 -1.65
N ARG A 229 -13.66 26.33 -1.76
CA ARG A 229 -14.26 25.53 -2.84
C ARG A 229 -13.64 26.00 -4.15
N PRO A 230 -13.33 25.09 -5.09
CA PRO A 230 -13.11 25.50 -6.47
C PRO A 230 -14.31 26.39 -6.84
N LYS A 231 -14.05 27.66 -7.17
CA LYS A 231 -15.06 28.49 -7.82
C LYS A 231 -15.31 27.80 -9.15
N ASP A 232 -16.44 27.12 -9.26
CA ASP A 232 -17.01 26.78 -10.55
C ASP A 232 -17.20 28.12 -11.27
N THR A 233 -16.29 28.44 -12.18
CA THR A 233 -16.44 29.55 -13.12
C THR A 233 -17.52 29.17 -14.11
N ASP A 234 -18.77 29.27 -13.67
CA ASP A 234 -19.93 29.40 -14.53
C ASP A 234 -20.34 30.87 -14.60
N SER A 235 -19.98 31.50 -15.71
CA SER A 235 -20.54 32.75 -16.27
C SER A 235 -19.86 32.88 -17.65
N SER A 236 -20.48 32.60 -18.80
CA SER A 236 -21.78 33.07 -19.31
C SER A 236 -21.94 34.58 -19.11
N THR A 237 -21.44 35.37 -20.06
CA THR A 237 -22.17 36.40 -20.84
C THR A 237 -21.21 37.34 -21.59
N THR A 238 -21.48 37.55 -22.87
CA THR A 238 -21.47 38.83 -23.64
C THR A 238 -21.66 38.43 -25.11
N ASP A 239 -22.88 38.49 -25.63
CA ASP A 239 -23.56 39.66 -26.22
C ASP A 239 -23.06 40.01 -27.63
N SER A 240 -23.99 39.79 -28.56
CA SER A 240 -24.31 40.51 -29.80
C SER A 240 -23.36 41.60 -30.29
N GLU A 241 -22.85 41.41 -31.51
CA GLU A 241 -22.94 42.37 -32.64
C GLU A 241 -23.15 41.59 -33.95
#